data_AF-A0A1Q5DQH8-F1
#
_entry.id   AF-A0A1Q5DQH8-F1
#
_cell.length_a   1.000
_cell.length_b   1.000
_cell.length_c   1.000
_cell.angle_alpha   90.00
_cell.angle_beta   90.00
_cell.angle_gamma   90.00
#
_symmetry.space_group_name_H-M   'P 1'
#
loop_
_entity.id
_entity.type
_entity.pdbx_description
1 polymer ?
#
loop_
_entity_poly.entity_id
_entity_poly.type
_entity_poly.pdbx_seq_one_letter_code
_entity_poly.pdbx_strand_id
1 'polypeptide(L)'
;MVDVAAAAGVSRQTLYNEFGSKAGLARALIHRAADGYLAGVEQVLGASRATGDGPAELARWTVRAARADALVEALLTGVWGDRLPRPGDPSPGRRAHPAPPTPAELLALVRDRAVAVMGDRSLSRDRAELEIACETALRLAISYTLVPAYPGGQCAEPESCRPITPMITSEMDTSLSAETRSPRKIIP
;
A
#
# COMPACT_ATOMS: atom_id res chain seq x y z
N MET A 1 6.94 26.92 4.17
CA MET A 1 8.40 26.92 3.88
C MET A 1 9.20 27.51 5.02
N VAL A 2 8.77 28.64 5.61
CA VAL A 2 9.42 29.21 6.80
C VAL A 2 9.41 28.23 7.98
N ASP A 3 8.24 27.71 8.34
CA ASP A 3 8.09 26.82 9.50
C ASP A 3 8.83 25.49 9.29
N VAL A 4 8.80 24.96 8.06
CA VAL A 4 9.54 23.75 7.68
C VAL A 4 11.04 23.98 7.77
N ALA A 5 11.54 25.13 7.30
CA ALA A 5 12.96 25.47 7.38
C ALA A 5 13.42 25.58 8.85
N ALA A 6 12.63 26.25 9.68
CA ALA A 6 12.89 26.39 11.11
C ALA A 6 12.89 25.02 11.81
N ALA A 7 11.87 24.19 11.58
CA ALA A 7 11.77 22.86 12.18
C ALA A 7 12.88 21.90 11.72
N ALA A 8 13.32 22.01 10.47
CA ALA A 8 14.40 21.19 9.91
C ALA A 8 15.81 21.75 10.21
N GLY A 9 15.93 22.89 10.89
CA GLY A 9 17.24 23.50 11.21
C GLY A 9 18.01 24.00 9.99
N VAL A 10 17.32 24.35 8.89
CA VAL A 10 17.94 24.83 7.64
C VAL A 10 17.46 26.24 7.29
N SER A 11 18.21 26.93 6.42
CA SER A 11 17.75 28.23 5.92
C SER A 11 16.57 28.08 4.96
N ARG A 12 15.72 29.10 4.88
CA ARG A 12 14.65 29.16 3.86
C ARG A 12 15.21 29.04 2.45
N GLN A 13 16.33 29.69 2.18
CA GLN A 13 17.01 29.65 0.88
C GLN A 13 17.42 28.22 0.52
N THR A 14 17.90 27.44 1.48
CA THR A 14 18.26 26.03 1.29
C THR A 14 17.05 25.22 0.83
N LEU A 15 15.89 25.37 1.48
CA LEU A 15 14.68 24.67 1.04
C LEU A 15 14.21 25.12 -0.35
N TYR A 16 14.27 26.41 -0.66
CA TYR A 16 13.93 26.90 -1.99
C TYR A 16 14.91 26.42 -3.06
N ASN A 17 16.20 26.30 -2.73
CA ASN A 17 17.19 25.77 -3.66
C ASN A 17 16.96 24.28 -3.96
N GLU A 18 16.60 23.49 -2.94
CA GLU A 18 16.40 22.05 -3.11
C GLU A 18 15.05 21.73 -3.77
N PHE A 19 13.97 22.36 -3.28
CA PHE A 19 12.61 22.00 -3.68
C PHE A 19 11.98 23.01 -4.65
N GLY A 20 12.58 24.18 -4.86
CA GLY A 20 12.07 25.23 -5.74
C GLY A 20 10.87 26.00 -5.19
N SER A 21 9.88 25.29 -4.68
CA SER A 21 8.62 25.87 -4.20
C SER A 21 7.97 24.97 -3.13
N LYS A 22 6.88 25.47 -2.51
CA LYS A 22 6.04 24.64 -1.63
C LYS A 22 5.45 23.45 -2.39
N ALA A 23 5.04 23.64 -3.64
CA ALA A 23 4.53 22.57 -4.51
C ALA A 23 5.63 21.54 -4.87
N GLY A 24 6.87 22.00 -5.06
CA GLY A 24 8.01 21.09 -5.27
C GLY A 24 8.34 20.27 -4.02
N LEU A 25 8.28 20.87 -2.83
CA LEU A 25 8.43 20.15 -1.56
C LEU A 25 7.30 19.12 -1.37
N ALA A 26 6.05 19.53 -1.62
CA ALA A 26 4.88 18.66 -1.60
C ALA A 26 5.07 17.42 -2.50
N ARG A 27 5.51 17.62 -3.75
CA ARG A 27 5.78 16.53 -4.68
C ARG A 27 6.91 15.62 -4.21
N ALA A 28 7.98 16.17 -3.64
CA ALA A 28 9.07 15.37 -3.07
C ALA A 28 8.59 14.50 -1.90
N LEU A 29 7.70 15.01 -1.05
CA LEU A 29 7.10 14.23 0.04
C LEU A 29 6.25 13.08 -0.48
N ILE A 30 5.43 13.32 -1.52
CA ILE A 30 4.59 12.27 -2.12
C ILE A 30 5.48 11.18 -2.75
N HIS A 31 6.53 11.55 -3.48
CA HIS A 31 7.48 10.57 -4.04
C HIS A 31 8.16 9.75 -2.95
N ARG A 32 8.63 10.41 -1.89
CA ARG A 32 9.22 9.71 -0.74
C ARG A 32 8.26 8.73 -0.08
N ALA A 33 6.98 9.09 0.03
CA ALA A 33 5.95 8.19 0.57
C ALA A 33 5.72 6.98 -0.34
N ALA A 34 5.65 7.19 -1.66
CA ALA A 34 5.52 6.12 -2.64
C ALA A 34 6.73 5.17 -2.61
N ASP A 35 7.95 5.72 -2.62
CA ASP A 35 9.19 4.94 -2.55
C ASP A 35 9.28 4.12 -1.26
N GLY A 36 8.96 4.75 -0.11
CA GLY A 36 8.94 4.08 1.18
C GLY A 36 7.91 2.95 1.25
N TYR A 37 6.71 3.18 0.70
CA TYR A 37 5.68 2.15 0.59
C TYR A 37 6.14 0.97 -0.27
N LEU A 38 6.70 1.24 -1.46
CA LEU A 38 7.17 0.20 -2.38
C LEU A 38 8.34 -0.62 -1.79
N ALA A 39 9.25 0.02 -1.06
CA ALA A 39 10.32 -0.67 -0.33
C ALA A 39 9.75 -1.58 0.77
N GLY A 40 8.73 -1.12 1.51
CA GLY A 40 8.06 -1.92 2.53
C GLY A 40 7.33 -3.14 1.97
N VAL A 41 6.72 -3.01 0.78
CA VAL A 41 6.15 -4.14 0.03
C VAL A 41 7.21 -5.22 -0.23
N GLU A 42 8.36 -4.85 -0.75
CA GLU A 42 9.45 -5.80 -1.05
C GLU A 42 9.92 -6.53 0.21
N GLN A 43 10.02 -5.81 1.34
CA GLN A 43 10.39 -6.39 2.64
C GLN A 43 9.37 -7.41 3.14
N VAL A 44 8.08 -7.07 3.11
CA VAL A 44 6.99 -7.92 3.60
C VAL A 44 6.87 -9.19 2.77
N LEU A 45 6.92 -9.05 1.45
CA LEU A 45 6.90 -10.19 0.53
C LEU A 45 8.14 -11.04 0.73
N GLY A 46 9.33 -10.42 0.83
CA GLY A 46 10.58 -11.12 1.11
C GLY A 46 10.54 -11.97 2.39
N ALA A 47 9.95 -11.44 3.46
CA ALA A 47 9.77 -12.14 4.73
C ALA A 47 8.75 -13.29 4.64
N SER A 48 7.75 -13.16 3.76
CA SER A 48 6.65 -14.13 3.60
C SER A 48 6.95 -15.24 2.57
N ARG A 49 8.12 -15.21 1.92
CA ARG A 49 8.52 -16.19 0.88
C ARG A 49 8.45 -17.64 1.36
N ALA A 50 8.82 -17.88 2.62
CA ALA A 50 8.91 -19.24 3.17
C ALA A 50 7.55 -19.82 3.58
N THR A 51 6.54 -18.98 3.88
CA THR A 51 5.23 -19.44 4.38
C THR A 51 4.18 -19.56 3.28
N GLY A 52 4.38 -18.85 2.16
CA GLY A 52 3.39 -18.80 1.07
C GLY A 52 2.26 -17.78 1.29
N ASP A 53 2.22 -17.12 2.45
CA ASP A 53 1.15 -16.17 2.82
C ASP A 53 1.37 -14.75 2.29
N GLY A 54 2.25 -14.58 1.29
CA GLY A 54 2.70 -13.29 0.77
C GLY A 54 1.55 -12.32 0.43
N PRO A 55 0.54 -12.72 -0.36
CA PRO A 55 -0.59 -11.83 -0.67
C PRO A 55 -1.39 -11.39 0.56
N ALA A 56 -1.66 -12.30 1.49
CA ALA A 56 -2.43 -11.99 2.69
C ALA A 56 -1.66 -11.07 3.64
N GLU A 57 -0.37 -11.32 3.84
CA GLU A 57 0.46 -10.45 4.68
C GLU A 57 0.70 -9.08 4.03
N LEU A 58 0.84 -9.03 2.70
CA LEU A 58 0.88 -7.78 1.94
C LEU A 58 -0.39 -6.95 2.19
N ALA A 59 -1.59 -7.55 2.13
CA ALA A 59 -2.83 -6.83 2.40
C ALA A 59 -2.87 -6.28 3.83
N ARG A 60 -2.57 -7.11 4.83
CA ARG A 60 -2.55 -6.69 6.24
C ARG A 60 -1.54 -5.57 6.48
N TRP A 61 -0.34 -5.69 5.92
CA TRP A 61 0.68 -4.66 6.02
C TRP A 61 0.27 -3.36 5.31
N THR A 62 -0.35 -3.45 4.13
CA THR A 62 -0.82 -2.28 3.38
C THR A 62 -1.81 -1.46 4.19
N VAL A 63 -2.76 -2.11 4.88
CA VAL A 63 -3.71 -1.43 5.79
C VAL A 63 -2.97 -0.73 6.93
N ARG A 64 -1.96 -1.38 7.54
CA ARG A 64 -1.16 -0.77 8.61
C ARG A 64 -0.37 0.44 8.09
N ALA A 65 0.24 0.33 6.91
CA ALA A 65 1.00 1.39 6.28
C ALA A 65 0.12 2.61 5.95
N ALA A 66 -1.07 2.38 5.38
CA ALA A 66 -2.03 3.44 5.09
C ALA A 66 -2.48 4.16 6.38
N ARG A 67 -2.79 3.42 7.45
CA ARG A 67 -3.18 4.01 8.75
C ARG A 67 -2.05 4.80 9.43
N ALA A 68 -0.80 4.45 9.15
CA ALA A 68 0.36 5.11 9.75
C ALA A 68 0.78 6.39 9.02
N ASP A 69 0.46 6.51 7.72
CA ASP A 69 0.87 7.64 6.88
C ASP A 69 -0.24 8.06 5.93
N ALA A 70 -0.80 9.26 6.16
CA ALA A 70 -1.87 9.83 5.35
C ALA A 70 -1.47 10.07 3.88
N LEU A 71 -0.18 10.23 3.55
CA LEU A 71 0.27 10.29 2.16
C LEU A 71 0.20 8.92 1.49
N VAL A 72 0.52 7.85 2.22
CA VAL A 72 0.37 6.47 1.73
C VAL A 72 -1.10 6.13 1.53
N GLU A 73 -1.97 6.49 2.49
CA GLU A 73 -3.42 6.36 2.33
C GLU A 73 -3.93 7.10 1.08
N ALA A 74 -3.54 8.36 0.89
CA ALA A 74 -3.96 9.15 -0.26
C ALA A 74 -3.43 8.60 -1.60
N LEU A 75 -2.20 8.08 -1.62
CA LEU A 75 -1.61 7.42 -2.78
C LEU A 75 -2.36 6.13 -3.15
N LEU A 76 -2.73 5.32 -2.17
CA LEU A 76 -3.42 4.06 -2.37
C LEU A 76 -4.87 4.23 -2.80
N THR A 77 -5.55 5.21 -2.22
CA THR A 77 -6.99 5.43 -2.44
C THR A 77 -7.29 6.44 -3.55
N GLY A 78 -6.32 7.30 -3.87
CA GLY A 78 -6.52 8.47 -4.74
C GLY A 78 -7.30 9.60 -4.07
N VAL A 79 -7.64 9.48 -2.78
CA VAL A 79 -8.42 10.47 -2.04
C VAL A 79 -7.49 11.42 -1.30
N TRP A 80 -7.47 12.69 -1.72
CA TRP A 80 -6.61 13.71 -1.15
C TRP A 80 -7.42 14.69 -0.29
N GLY A 81 -7.33 14.54 1.03
CA GLY A 81 -7.94 15.47 1.98
C GLY A 81 -7.35 16.88 1.89
N ASP A 82 -8.08 17.89 2.39
CA ASP A 82 -7.73 19.30 2.23
C ASP A 82 -6.41 19.72 2.90
N ARG A 83 -5.95 18.92 3.88
CA ARG A 83 -4.69 19.15 4.60
C ARG A 83 -3.49 18.50 3.92
N LEU A 84 -3.70 17.70 2.86
CA LEU A 84 -2.64 16.98 2.17
C LEU A 84 -2.14 17.73 0.93
N PRO A 85 -0.84 17.66 0.62
CA PRO A 85 -0.32 18.13 -0.66
C PRO A 85 -0.95 17.36 -1.81
N ARG A 86 -1.45 18.04 -2.85
CA ARG A 86 -2.04 17.38 -4.02
C ARG A 86 -1.00 17.16 -5.14
N PRO A 87 -1.10 16.06 -5.92
CA PRO A 87 -0.24 15.77 -7.07
C PRO A 87 -0.23 16.83 -8.19
N GLY A 88 -1.29 17.64 -8.27
CA GLY A 88 -1.66 18.39 -9.46
C GLY A 88 -1.25 19.86 -9.50
N ASP A 89 -0.53 20.40 -8.52
CA ASP A 89 -0.04 21.79 -8.63
C ASP A 89 1.23 21.83 -9.50
N PRO A 90 1.15 22.32 -10.76
CA PRO A 90 2.33 22.46 -11.59
C PRO A 90 3.26 23.50 -10.98
N SER A 91 4.40 23.07 -10.45
CA SER A 91 5.45 24.01 -10.06
C SER A 91 6.29 24.34 -11.29
N PRO A 92 6.39 25.62 -11.72
CA PRO A 92 7.49 26.05 -12.58
C PRO A 92 8.79 25.90 -11.77
N GLY A 93 9.74 25.08 -12.23
CA GLY A 93 10.97 24.79 -11.48
C GLY A 93 11.92 23.80 -12.17
N ARG A 94 13.22 23.90 -11.85
CA ARG A 94 14.35 23.33 -12.61
C ARG A 94 14.55 21.81 -12.46
N ARG A 95 13.91 21.15 -11.49
CA ARG A 95 13.82 19.68 -11.39
C ARG A 95 12.37 19.26 -11.56
N ALA A 96 12.01 18.86 -12.78
CA ALA A 96 10.72 18.23 -13.02
C ALA A 96 10.76 16.83 -12.41
N HIS A 97 10.30 16.70 -11.16
CA HIS A 97 9.92 15.37 -10.67
C HIS A 97 8.74 14.88 -11.52
N PRO A 98 8.74 13.60 -11.95
CA PRO A 98 7.60 13.04 -12.65
C PRO A 98 6.35 13.19 -11.78
N ALA A 99 5.16 13.10 -12.39
CA ALA A 99 3.93 13.02 -11.61
C ALA A 99 4.05 11.82 -10.64
N PRO A 100 3.55 11.94 -9.40
CA PRO A 100 3.47 10.78 -8.53
C PRO A 100 2.54 9.73 -9.15
N PRO A 101 2.77 8.44 -8.85
CA PRO A 101 1.96 7.37 -9.44
C PRO A 101 0.49 7.53 -9.02
N THR A 102 -0.40 7.30 -9.97
CA THR A 102 -1.83 7.10 -9.69
C THR A 102 -2.04 5.80 -8.90
N PRO A 103 -3.20 5.61 -8.23
CA PRO A 103 -3.50 4.37 -7.54
C PRO A 103 -3.37 3.11 -8.42
N ALA A 104 -3.78 3.21 -9.69
CA ALA A 104 -3.67 2.11 -10.65
C ALA A 104 -2.22 1.80 -11.02
N GLU A 105 -1.38 2.83 -11.23
CA GLU A 105 0.05 2.65 -11.49
C GLU A 105 0.77 2.09 -10.25
N LEU A 106 0.40 2.54 -9.05
CA LEU A 106 0.96 2.02 -7.81
C LEU A 106 0.61 0.53 -7.63
N LEU A 107 -0.64 0.14 -7.92
CA LEU A 107 -1.05 -1.27 -7.90
C LEU A 107 -0.23 -2.11 -8.89
N ALA A 108 0.00 -1.60 -10.10
CA ALA A 108 0.84 -2.27 -11.09
C ALA A 108 2.29 -2.42 -10.60
N LEU A 109 2.87 -1.36 -10.01
CA LEU A 109 4.22 -1.38 -9.44
C LEU A 109 4.37 -2.38 -8.30
N VAL A 110 3.33 -2.57 -7.48
CA VAL A 110 3.32 -3.58 -6.41
C VAL A 110 3.23 -4.99 -6.98
N ARG A 111 2.36 -5.23 -7.97
CA ARG A 111 2.26 -6.53 -8.64
C ARG A 111 3.60 -6.93 -9.26
N ASP A 112 4.23 -6.01 -9.99
CA ASP A 112 5.52 -6.28 -10.64
C ASP A 112 6.62 -6.62 -9.63
N ARG A 113 6.64 -5.95 -8.47
CA ARG A 113 7.53 -6.28 -7.35
C ARG A 113 7.20 -7.62 -6.71
N ALA A 114 5.92 -7.94 -6.55
CA ALA A 114 5.51 -9.21 -5.96
C ALA A 114 5.97 -10.39 -6.82
N VAL A 115 5.82 -10.29 -8.13
CA VAL A 115 6.35 -11.27 -9.08
C VAL A 115 7.87 -11.36 -8.98
N ALA A 116 8.57 -10.23 -8.89
CA ALA A 116 10.03 -10.21 -8.80
C ALA A 116 10.57 -10.84 -7.49
N VAL A 117 9.87 -10.63 -6.37
CA VAL A 117 10.31 -11.12 -5.05
C VAL A 117 9.88 -12.56 -4.78
N MET A 118 8.63 -12.91 -5.11
CA MET A 118 8.01 -14.19 -4.76
C MET A 118 8.09 -15.21 -5.88
N GLY A 119 8.18 -14.78 -7.14
CA GLY A 119 8.23 -15.68 -8.28
C GLY A 119 9.50 -16.51 -8.27
N ASP A 120 9.38 -17.79 -7.95
CA ASP A 120 10.39 -18.75 -8.40
C ASP A 120 10.17 -18.92 -9.91
N ARG A 121 11.24 -18.80 -10.71
CA ARG A 121 11.19 -18.65 -12.18
C ARG A 121 10.58 -19.86 -12.94
N SER A 122 10.03 -20.85 -12.23
CA SER A 122 9.86 -22.20 -12.74
C SER A 122 8.56 -22.47 -13.48
N LEU A 123 7.43 -21.78 -13.22
CA LEU A 123 6.15 -22.05 -13.90
C LEU A 123 5.32 -20.77 -14.14
N SER A 124 4.86 -20.59 -15.38
CA SER A 124 4.05 -19.42 -15.79
C SER A 124 2.65 -19.38 -15.16
N ARG A 125 2.09 -20.53 -14.80
CA ARG A 125 0.79 -20.66 -14.13
C ARG A 125 0.85 -20.07 -12.71
N ASP A 126 1.85 -20.45 -11.92
CA ASP A 126 2.05 -19.98 -10.56
C ASP A 126 2.27 -18.46 -10.51
N ARG A 127 2.92 -17.91 -11.54
CA ARG A 127 3.08 -16.45 -11.69
C ARG A 127 1.73 -15.75 -11.92
N ALA A 128 0.90 -16.24 -12.82
CA ALA A 128 -0.40 -15.62 -13.11
C ALA A 128 -1.33 -15.69 -11.90
N GLU A 129 -1.32 -16.81 -11.16
CA GLU A 129 -2.07 -16.98 -9.92
C GLU A 129 -1.60 -16.01 -8.83
N LEU A 130 -0.28 -15.85 -8.67
CA LEU A 130 0.30 -14.86 -7.74
C LEU A 130 -0.08 -13.42 -8.12
N GLU A 131 -0.02 -13.07 -9.41
CA GLU A 131 -0.42 -11.74 -9.90
C GLU A 131 -1.89 -11.43 -9.52
N ILE A 132 -2.80 -12.39 -9.76
CA ILE A 132 -4.22 -12.26 -9.42
C ILE A 132 -4.41 -12.17 -7.89
N ALA A 133 -3.73 -13.02 -7.13
CA ALA A 133 -3.83 -13.04 -5.67
C ALA A 133 -3.34 -11.73 -5.03
N CYS A 134 -2.18 -11.22 -5.45
CA CYS A 134 -1.66 -9.93 -4.98
C CYS A 134 -2.59 -8.77 -5.36
N GLU A 135 -3.09 -8.75 -6.59
CA GLU A 135 -4.02 -7.71 -7.06
C GLU A 135 -5.33 -7.73 -6.25
N THR A 136 -5.86 -8.92 -5.98
CA THR A 136 -7.08 -9.12 -5.18
C THR A 136 -6.85 -8.67 -3.74
N ALA A 137 -5.75 -9.11 -3.12
CA ALA A 137 -5.39 -8.77 -1.76
C ALA A 137 -5.22 -7.25 -1.57
N LEU A 138 -4.58 -6.57 -2.52
CA LEU A 138 -4.42 -5.11 -2.49
C LEU A 138 -5.74 -4.38 -2.67
N ARG A 139 -6.61 -4.81 -3.59
CA ARG A 139 -7.94 -4.20 -3.75
C ARG A 139 -8.78 -4.34 -2.48
N LEU A 140 -8.72 -5.50 -1.81
CA LEU A 140 -9.38 -5.71 -0.52
C LEU A 140 -8.77 -4.81 0.57
N ALA A 141 -7.46 -4.66 0.63
CA ALA A 141 -6.80 -3.75 1.57
C ALA A 141 -7.18 -2.27 1.35
N ILE A 142 -7.22 -1.82 0.09
CA ILE A 142 -7.64 -0.45 -0.27
C ILE A 142 -9.11 -0.25 0.08
N SER A 143 -9.98 -1.20 -0.24
CA SER A 143 -11.40 -1.18 0.14
C SER A 143 -11.58 -1.07 1.66
N TYR A 144 -10.83 -1.88 2.42
CA TYR A 144 -10.86 -1.86 3.88
C TYR A 144 -10.31 -0.55 4.48
N THR A 145 -9.38 0.11 3.78
CA THR A 145 -8.87 1.43 4.19
C THR A 145 -9.91 2.52 3.97
N LEU A 146 -10.61 2.48 2.84
CA LEU A 146 -11.66 3.45 2.48
C LEU A 146 -12.92 3.33 3.34
N VAL A 147 -13.27 2.12 3.76
CA VAL A 147 -14.46 1.85 4.57
C VAL A 147 -14.02 1.58 6.01
N PRO A 148 -13.90 2.62 6.86
CA PRO A 148 -13.49 2.42 8.25
C PRO A 148 -14.51 1.55 8.98
N ALA A 149 -14.01 0.55 9.72
CA ALA A 149 -14.85 -0.43 10.43
C ALA A 149 -15.79 0.21 11.49
N TYR A 150 -15.53 1.45 11.92
CA TYR A 150 -16.49 2.29 12.64
C TYR A 150 -15.99 3.76 12.69
N PRO A 151 -16.80 4.77 12.33
CA PRO A 151 -16.43 6.16 12.50
C PRO A 151 -16.71 6.62 13.95
N GLY A 152 -15.74 6.43 14.84
CA GLY A 152 -15.71 7.08 16.15
C GLY A 152 -16.55 6.44 17.26
N GLY A 153 -15.88 6.03 18.33
CA GLY A 153 -16.50 5.62 19.59
C GLY A 153 -15.82 4.39 20.15
N GLN A 154 -15.28 4.49 21.37
CA GLN A 154 -15.10 3.31 22.20
C GLN A 154 -16.45 2.58 22.19
N CYS A 155 -16.50 1.38 21.62
CA CYS A 155 -17.60 0.49 21.89
C CYS A 155 -17.53 0.21 23.40
N ALA A 156 -18.41 0.83 24.18
CA ALA A 156 -19.03 0.06 25.25
C ALA A 156 -19.61 -1.18 24.55
N GLU A 157 -19.02 -2.34 24.83
CA GLU A 157 -19.47 -3.64 24.33
C GLU A 157 -21.00 -3.71 24.43
N PRO A 158 -21.75 -3.73 23.32
CA PRO A 158 -23.10 -4.27 23.40
C PRO A 158 -22.93 -5.77 23.65
N GLU A 159 -23.45 -6.27 24.78
CA GLU A 159 -23.33 -7.65 25.28
C GLU A 159 -23.83 -8.76 24.32
N SER A 160 -24.09 -8.47 23.04
CA SER A 160 -24.75 -9.39 22.13
C SER A 160 -24.36 -9.25 20.64
N CYS A 161 -23.13 -8.84 20.31
CA CYS A 161 -22.59 -9.09 18.98
C CYS A 161 -21.18 -9.68 19.07
N ARG A 162 -21.06 -10.99 18.85
CA ARG A 162 -19.77 -11.63 18.57
C ARG A 162 -19.06 -10.83 17.45
N PRO A 163 -17.77 -10.50 17.57
CA PRO A 163 -17.08 -9.74 16.55
C PRO A 163 -17.11 -10.54 15.24
N ILE A 164 -17.57 -9.90 14.16
CA ILE A 164 -17.59 -10.45 12.79
C ILE A 164 -16.17 -10.42 12.19
N THR A 165 -15.26 -9.63 12.78
CA THR A 165 -13.85 -9.50 12.39
C THR A 165 -13.10 -10.83 12.28
N PRO A 166 -13.17 -11.78 13.24
CA PRO A 166 -12.58 -13.11 13.09
C PRO A 166 -13.18 -13.94 11.94
N MET A 167 -14.42 -13.66 11.54
CA MET A 167 -15.11 -14.39 10.45
C MET A 167 -14.53 -14.00 9.10
N ILE A 168 -14.25 -12.72 8.86
CA ILE A 168 -13.66 -12.25 7.59
C ILE A 168 -12.20 -12.72 7.45
N THR A 169 -11.41 -12.69 8.52
CA THR A 169 -10.06 -13.28 8.51
C THR A 169 -10.09 -14.78 8.28
N SER A 170 -11.07 -15.50 8.84
CA SER A 170 -11.26 -16.94 8.62
C SER A 170 -11.68 -17.27 7.18
N GLU A 171 -12.53 -16.45 6.55
CA GLU A 171 -12.94 -16.63 5.16
C GLU A 171 -11.78 -16.36 4.18
N MET A 172 -10.91 -15.40 4.52
CA MET A 172 -9.66 -15.17 3.78
C MET A 172 -8.72 -16.37 3.89
N ASP A 173 -8.49 -16.89 5.10
CA ASP A 173 -7.65 -18.09 5.30
C ASP A 173 -8.23 -19.34 4.63
N THR A 174 -9.57 -19.48 4.60
CA THR A 174 -10.27 -20.62 3.99
C THR A 174 -10.23 -20.55 2.46
N SER A 175 -10.45 -19.37 1.88
CA SER A 175 -10.39 -19.17 0.43
C SER A 175 -8.97 -19.34 -0.10
N LEU A 176 -7.96 -18.87 0.64
CA LEU A 176 -6.55 -18.99 0.27
C LEU A 176 -5.99 -20.41 0.51
N SER A 177 -6.52 -21.18 1.47
CA SER A 177 -6.09 -22.57 1.71
C SER A 177 -6.72 -23.58 0.76
N ALA A 178 -7.92 -23.32 0.23
CA ALA A 178 -8.63 -24.24 -0.66
C ALA A 178 -7.94 -24.40 -2.03
N GLU A 179 -7.15 -23.42 -2.46
CA GLU A 179 -6.53 -23.39 -3.80
C GLU A 179 -5.26 -24.26 -3.90
N THR A 180 -4.68 -24.71 -2.77
CA THR A 180 -3.46 -25.53 -2.76
C THR A 180 -3.69 -27.04 -2.74
N ARG A 181 -4.94 -27.53 -2.66
CA ARG A 181 -5.25 -28.97 -2.59
C ARG A 181 -5.99 -29.48 -3.83
N SER A 182 -5.32 -29.45 -4.98
CA SER A 182 -5.77 -30.22 -6.16
C SER A 182 -5.51 -31.72 -5.93
N PRO A 183 -6.52 -32.61 -6.01
CA PRO A 183 -6.32 -34.04 -5.82
C PRO A 183 -5.67 -34.64 -7.07
N ARG A 184 -4.40 -35.05 -6.96
CA ARG A 184 -3.78 -36.00 -7.90
C ARG A 184 -4.65 -37.25 -7.96
N LYS A 185 -5.35 -37.40 -9.08
CA LYS A 185 -6.15 -38.58 -9.42
C LYS A 185 -5.20 -39.76 -9.60
N ILE A 186 -5.13 -40.61 -8.58
CA ILE A 186 -4.58 -41.97 -8.69
C ILE A 186 -5.57 -42.73 -9.59
N ILE A 187 -5.10 -43.23 -10.72
CA ILE A 187 -5.83 -44.19 -11.56
C ILE A 187 -5.06 -45.52 -11.46
N PRO A 188 -5.77 -46.65 -11.27
CA PRO A 188 -5.20 -47.98 -11.06
C PRO A 188 -4.50 -48.56 -12.30
#